data_AF-A0A8J1UTI6-F1
#
_entry.id   AF-A0A8J1UTI6-F1
#
_cell.length_a   1.000
_cell.length_b   1.000
_cell.length_c   1.000
_cell.angle_alpha   90.00
_cell.angle_beta   90.00
_cell.angle_gamma   90.00
#
_symmetry.space_group_name_H-M   'P 1'
#
loop_
_entity.id
_entity.type
_entity.pdbx_description
1 polymer ?
#
loop_
_entity_poly.entity_id
_entity_poly.type
_entity_poly.pdbx_seq_one_letter_code
_entity_poly.pdbx_strand_id
1 'polypeptide(L)'
;MAILTTTRLPNYAKAFAVCIVLIMCLMFVYFRGLLAEQESKVKTRDQQFEQENIKVKSVDKEVWLPQTTLELLGKLTHLKDVYNYTDADVKHITETLKFAVDEMSGFMRKSGRPYFQHCVGMAGCLLDIGAPLNHALSGLLHSIYVFGAQAQAVTNADDVCVLRKKVIEVVGLETEYYVWGYTVYPRGNLDDSAVQIAREALDKGLYETTKMGPKLKDAVLGHFCNELDEFHQLDQVYSGNRKRSPAFRENATHILNKLGYPDLADKLLTLYSKQDQIDIPNTETDKQHTKTVREFSQHLHQAFGSDPKYGARPRKFHRILNFDKVAVHEVMENFDKHYAEVENLCPDIPLYKP
;
A
#
# COMPACT_ATOMS: atom_id res chain seq x y z
N MET A 1 34.48 -13.43 -50.88
CA MET A 1 35.27 -14.27 -51.81
C MET A 1 35.16 -13.77 -53.26
N ALA A 2 33.96 -13.62 -53.85
CA ALA A 2 33.79 -13.22 -55.26
C ALA A 2 34.36 -11.83 -55.66
N ILE A 3 34.57 -10.92 -54.71
CA ILE A 3 35.11 -9.57 -54.97
C ILE A 3 36.66 -9.57 -55.08
N LEU A 4 37.34 -10.59 -54.55
CA LEU A 4 38.80 -10.67 -54.52
C LEU A 4 39.41 -11.19 -55.83
N THR A 5 38.60 -11.81 -56.69
CA THR A 5 39.03 -12.39 -57.98
C THR A 5 38.99 -11.40 -59.14
N THR A 6 38.24 -10.29 -59.03
CA THR A 6 38.01 -9.35 -60.15
C THR A 6 38.87 -8.08 -60.10
N THR A 7 39.60 -7.84 -59.01
CA THR A 7 40.41 -6.63 -58.81
C THR A 7 41.92 -6.92 -58.86
N ARG A 8 42.68 -6.08 -59.60
CA ARG A 8 44.16 -6.12 -59.65
C ARG A 8 44.78 -5.56 -58.37
N LEU A 9 44.47 -6.17 -57.24
CA LEU A 9 45.14 -5.86 -55.97
C LEU A 9 46.46 -6.64 -55.88
N PRO A 10 47.53 -6.03 -55.34
CA PRO A 10 48.77 -6.73 -55.06
C PRO A 10 48.54 -7.87 -54.05
N ASN A 11 49.35 -8.94 -54.13
CA ASN A 11 49.13 -10.19 -53.39
C ASN A 11 49.01 -10.00 -51.87
N TYR A 12 49.75 -9.05 -51.28
CA TYR A 12 49.66 -8.75 -49.85
C TYR A 12 48.29 -8.18 -49.44
N ALA A 13 47.66 -7.37 -50.31
CA ALA A 13 46.34 -6.80 -50.03
C ALA A 13 45.24 -7.86 -50.11
N LYS A 14 45.39 -8.83 -51.03
CA LYS A 14 44.49 -10.00 -51.10
C LYS A 14 44.62 -10.89 -49.87
N ALA A 15 45.85 -11.17 -49.42
CA ALA A 15 46.10 -11.93 -48.20
C ALA A 15 45.52 -11.23 -46.96
N PHE A 16 45.74 -9.92 -46.83
CA PHE A 16 45.19 -9.12 -45.73
C PHE A 16 43.65 -9.13 -45.72
N ALA A 17 43.01 -8.98 -46.88
CA ALA A 17 41.54 -9.05 -46.98
C ALA A 17 40.99 -10.44 -46.61
N VAL A 18 41.68 -11.52 -46.98
CA VAL A 18 41.31 -12.89 -46.55
C VAL A 18 41.45 -13.04 -45.03
N CYS A 19 42.51 -12.51 -44.43
CA CYS A 19 42.70 -12.52 -42.97
C CYS A 19 41.58 -11.76 -42.24
N ILE A 20 41.18 -10.58 -42.73
CA ILE A 20 40.06 -9.82 -42.14
C ILE A 20 38.77 -10.63 -42.18
N VAL A 21 38.44 -11.23 -43.33
CA VAL A 21 37.23 -12.05 -43.46
C VAL A 21 37.26 -13.24 -42.52
N LEU A 22 38.39 -13.92 -42.39
CA LEU A 22 38.55 -15.03 -41.45
C LEU A 22 38.37 -14.58 -39.99
N ILE A 23 38.95 -13.45 -39.60
CA ILE A 23 38.78 -12.87 -38.26
C ILE A 23 37.30 -12.54 -38.01
N MET A 24 36.62 -11.90 -38.96
CA MET A 24 35.20 -11.58 -38.83
C MET A 24 34.33 -12.83 -38.71
N CYS A 25 34.62 -13.89 -39.48
CA CYS A 25 33.92 -15.17 -39.37
C CYS A 25 34.15 -15.83 -37.99
N LEU A 26 35.39 -15.82 -37.47
CA LEU A 26 35.70 -16.35 -36.15
C LEU A 26 35.00 -15.56 -35.04
N MET A 27 35.00 -14.22 -35.12
CA MET A 27 34.25 -13.37 -34.20
C MET A 27 32.75 -13.65 -34.25
N PHE A 28 32.17 -13.81 -35.43
CA PHE A 28 30.75 -14.12 -35.57
C PHE A 28 30.37 -15.46 -34.92
N VAL A 29 31.18 -16.50 -35.13
CA VAL A 29 30.98 -17.81 -34.49
C VAL A 29 31.11 -17.71 -32.97
N TYR A 30 32.12 -16.98 -32.49
CA TYR A 30 32.33 -16.75 -31.05
C TYR A 30 31.14 -16.03 -30.40
N PHE A 31 30.64 -14.94 -31.00
CA PHE A 31 29.49 -14.21 -30.49
C PHE A 31 28.19 -15.01 -30.55
N ARG A 32 27.98 -15.83 -31.58
CA ARG A 32 26.86 -16.78 -31.65
C ARG A 32 26.91 -17.80 -30.51
N GLY A 33 28.09 -18.31 -30.18
CA GLY A 33 28.29 -19.21 -29.04
C GLY A 33 27.94 -18.56 -27.70
N LEU A 34 28.43 -17.33 -27.47
CA LEU A 34 28.11 -16.55 -26.26
C LEU A 34 26.61 -16.26 -26.13
N LEU A 35 25.94 -15.87 -27.22
CA LEU A 35 24.50 -15.64 -27.22
C LEU A 35 23.71 -16.91 -26.89
N ALA A 36 24.08 -18.04 -27.49
CA ALA A 36 23.43 -19.32 -27.19
C ALA A 36 23.65 -19.76 -25.73
N GLU A 37 24.83 -19.50 -25.16
CA GLU A 37 25.11 -19.76 -23.74
C GLU A 37 24.26 -18.86 -22.81
N GLN A 38 24.09 -17.59 -23.16
CA GLN A 38 23.23 -16.66 -22.40
C GLN A 38 21.75 -17.06 -22.49
N GLU A 39 21.25 -17.40 -23.68
CA GLU A 39 19.87 -17.89 -23.85
C GLU A 39 19.62 -19.19 -23.08
N SER A 40 20.60 -20.10 -23.06
CA SER A 40 20.58 -21.32 -22.25
C SER A 40 20.46 -21.01 -20.75
N LYS A 41 21.29 -20.08 -20.23
CA LYS A 41 21.26 -19.67 -18.82
C LYS A 41 19.93 -19.02 -18.44
N VAL A 42 19.33 -18.21 -19.31
CA VAL A 42 18.01 -17.61 -19.10
C VAL A 42 16.92 -18.68 -19.04
N LYS A 43 16.87 -19.60 -20.02
CA LYS A 43 15.89 -20.70 -20.03
C LYS A 43 16.00 -21.61 -18.80
N THR A 44 17.22 -21.92 -18.37
CA THR A 44 17.45 -22.74 -17.17
C THR A 44 16.96 -22.02 -15.92
N ARG A 45 17.18 -20.71 -15.82
CA ARG A 45 16.72 -19.88 -14.70
C ARG A 45 15.19 -19.76 -14.68
N ASP A 46 14.54 -19.61 -15.83
CA ASP A 46 13.08 -19.55 -15.93
C ASP A 46 12.43 -20.89 -15.55
N GLN A 47 13.00 -22.02 -16.01
CA GLN A 47 12.55 -23.35 -15.62
C GLN A 47 12.78 -23.65 -14.13
N GLN A 48 13.89 -23.17 -13.57
CA GLN A 48 14.18 -23.30 -12.15
C GLN A 48 13.22 -22.43 -11.31
N PHE A 49 12.89 -21.23 -11.79
CA PHE A 49 11.89 -20.35 -11.17
C PHE A 49 10.48 -20.96 -11.24
N GLU A 50 10.09 -21.60 -12.34
CA GLU A 50 8.83 -22.34 -12.44
C GLU A 50 8.80 -23.56 -11.51
N GLN A 51 9.87 -24.35 -11.44
CA GLN A 51 9.94 -25.53 -10.56
C GLN A 51 9.98 -25.15 -9.08
N GLU A 52 10.66 -24.07 -8.71
CA GLU A 52 10.64 -23.50 -7.37
C GLU A 52 9.24 -22.95 -7.04
N ASN A 53 8.58 -22.24 -7.96
CA ASN A 53 7.18 -21.79 -7.77
C ASN A 53 6.17 -22.95 -7.67
N ILE A 54 6.40 -24.07 -8.36
CA ILE A 54 5.56 -25.27 -8.27
C ILE A 54 5.78 -26.00 -6.93
N LYS A 55 7.01 -26.03 -6.39
CA LYS A 55 7.29 -26.55 -5.05
C LYS A 55 6.82 -25.63 -3.92
N VAL A 56 6.76 -24.32 -4.16
CA VAL A 56 6.20 -23.34 -3.20
C VAL A 56 4.67 -23.44 -3.08
N LYS A 57 3.97 -24.16 -3.98
CA LYS A 57 2.52 -24.38 -3.86
C LYS A 57 2.08 -25.21 -2.63
N SER A 58 3.01 -25.78 -1.86
CA SER A 58 2.71 -26.44 -0.58
C SER A 58 3.45 -25.83 0.63
N VAL A 59 4.13 -24.71 0.45
CA VAL A 59 4.48 -23.84 1.59
C VAL A 59 3.20 -23.09 1.90
N ASP A 60 2.77 -23.08 3.17
CA ASP A 60 1.65 -22.25 3.64
C ASP A 60 1.64 -20.95 2.85
N LYS A 61 0.56 -20.64 2.12
CA LYS A 61 0.46 -19.46 1.26
C LYS A 61 0.72 -18.23 2.12
N GLU A 62 1.98 -17.87 2.26
CA GLU A 62 2.41 -16.86 3.18
C GLU A 62 1.81 -15.55 2.67
N VAL A 63 1.24 -14.79 3.58
CA VAL A 63 0.62 -13.51 3.26
C VAL A 63 1.70 -12.59 2.73
N TRP A 64 1.89 -12.53 1.42
CA TRP A 64 2.90 -11.66 0.80
C TRP A 64 2.28 -10.30 0.47
N LEU A 65 2.44 -9.35 1.39
CA LEU A 65 2.10 -7.95 1.15
C LEU A 65 3.34 -7.18 0.71
N PRO A 66 3.28 -6.37 -0.37
CA PRO A 66 4.42 -5.57 -0.78
C PRO A 66 4.80 -4.61 0.36
N GLN A 67 6.08 -4.58 0.71
CA GLN A 67 6.64 -3.70 1.74
C GLN A 67 7.45 -2.54 1.15
N THR A 68 7.66 -2.56 -0.17
CA THR A 68 8.40 -1.54 -0.91
C THR A 68 7.68 -1.13 -2.19
N THR A 69 8.01 0.07 -2.69
CA THR A 69 7.57 0.55 -4.00
C THR A 69 7.87 -0.44 -5.12
N LEU A 70 9.05 -1.08 -5.11
CA LEU A 70 9.45 -2.03 -6.14
C LEU A 70 8.59 -3.30 -6.11
N GLU A 71 8.28 -3.82 -4.92
CA GLU A 71 7.41 -4.99 -4.78
C GLU A 71 5.98 -4.68 -5.21
N LEU A 72 5.45 -3.49 -4.89
CA LEU A 72 4.13 -3.07 -5.36
C LEU A 72 4.08 -2.98 -6.89
N LEU A 73 5.07 -2.34 -7.52
CA LEU A 73 5.14 -2.22 -8.98
C LEU A 73 5.34 -3.58 -9.66
N GLY A 74 6.16 -4.46 -9.08
CA GLY A 74 6.30 -5.84 -9.54
C GLY A 74 4.98 -6.61 -9.45
N LYS A 75 4.27 -6.47 -8.33
CA LYS A 75 2.95 -7.05 -8.11
C LYS A 75 1.93 -6.58 -9.13
N LEU A 76 1.89 -5.27 -9.42
CA LEU A 76 1.00 -4.73 -10.44
C LEU A 76 1.21 -5.41 -11.79
N THR A 77 2.46 -5.67 -12.17
CA THR A 77 2.77 -6.36 -13.44
C THR A 77 2.09 -7.73 -13.52
N HIS A 78 2.08 -8.48 -12.41
CA HIS A 78 1.38 -9.77 -12.33
C HIS A 78 -0.16 -9.62 -12.29
N LEU A 79 -0.66 -8.58 -11.63
CA LEU A 79 -2.11 -8.40 -11.44
C LEU A 79 -2.83 -7.85 -12.67
N LYS A 80 -2.11 -7.26 -13.64
CA LYS A 80 -2.69 -6.85 -14.94
C LYS A 80 -3.44 -8.01 -15.61
N ASP A 81 -2.86 -9.20 -15.57
CA ASP A 81 -3.43 -10.39 -16.22
C ASP A 81 -4.58 -11.01 -15.41
N VAL A 82 -4.65 -10.75 -14.11
CA VAL A 82 -5.64 -11.38 -13.19
C VAL A 82 -6.89 -10.52 -13.03
N TYR A 83 -6.72 -9.21 -12.89
CA TYR A 83 -7.80 -8.27 -12.55
C TYR A 83 -8.08 -7.23 -13.65
N ASN A 84 -7.49 -7.39 -14.84
CA ASN A 84 -7.64 -6.48 -15.99
C ASN A 84 -7.17 -5.04 -15.73
N TYR A 85 -6.15 -4.85 -14.90
CA TYR A 85 -5.51 -3.54 -14.77
C TYR A 85 -4.80 -3.14 -16.06
N THR A 86 -5.05 -1.92 -16.52
CA THR A 86 -4.47 -1.36 -17.74
C THR A 86 -3.12 -0.67 -17.47
N ASP A 87 -2.39 -0.33 -18.52
CA ASP A 87 -1.19 0.53 -18.41
C ASP A 87 -1.51 1.91 -17.80
N ALA A 88 -2.72 2.43 -18.07
CA ALA A 88 -3.17 3.69 -17.50
C ALA A 88 -3.36 3.56 -15.97
N ASP A 89 -3.89 2.43 -15.51
CA ASP A 89 -4.09 2.17 -14.08
C ASP A 89 -2.74 2.06 -13.35
N VAL A 90 -1.78 1.33 -13.93
CA VAL A 90 -0.42 1.22 -13.36
C VAL A 90 0.26 2.59 -13.30
N LYS A 91 0.09 3.41 -14.33
CA LYS A 91 0.59 4.79 -14.34
C LYS A 91 -0.05 5.61 -13.22
N HIS A 92 -1.37 5.52 -13.05
CA HIS A 92 -2.10 6.28 -12.03
C HIS A 92 -1.70 5.86 -10.60
N ILE A 93 -1.51 4.56 -10.36
CA ILE A 93 -0.97 4.05 -9.09
C ILE A 93 0.44 4.58 -8.85
N THR A 94 1.28 4.62 -9.88
CA THR A 94 2.66 5.12 -9.78
C THR A 94 2.69 6.62 -9.45
N GLU A 95 1.83 7.43 -10.08
CA GLU A 95 1.70 8.86 -9.80
C GLU A 95 1.18 9.11 -8.38
N THR A 96 0.19 8.33 -7.95
CA THR A 96 -0.35 8.38 -6.58
C THR A 96 0.69 7.98 -5.55
N LEU A 97 1.51 6.96 -5.82
CA LEU A 97 2.59 6.55 -4.93
C LEU A 97 3.66 7.64 -4.79
N LYS A 98 4.03 8.32 -5.88
CA LYS A 98 4.95 9.47 -5.80
C LYS A 98 4.39 10.57 -4.92
N PHE A 99 3.12 10.91 -5.11
CA PHE A 99 2.43 11.89 -4.26
C PHE A 99 2.42 11.47 -2.78
N ALA A 100 2.12 10.20 -2.49
CA ALA A 100 2.15 9.64 -1.14
C ALA A 100 3.55 9.73 -0.52
N VAL A 101 4.61 9.42 -1.29
CA VAL A 101 6.00 9.53 -0.85
C VAL A 101 6.36 10.98 -0.53
N ASP A 102 5.98 11.93 -1.40
CA ASP A 102 6.29 13.35 -1.19
C ASP A 102 5.61 13.88 0.08
N GLU A 103 4.31 13.62 0.24
CA GLU A 103 3.53 14.10 1.37
C GLU A 103 3.88 13.40 2.69
N MET A 104 4.21 12.11 2.67
CA MET A 104 4.54 11.36 3.90
C MET A 104 6.05 11.20 4.10
N SER A 105 6.86 11.90 3.31
CA SER A 105 8.32 11.97 3.50
C SER A 105 8.64 12.56 4.87
N GLY A 106 9.58 11.92 5.59
CA GLY A 106 9.97 12.33 6.94
C GLY A 106 9.11 11.75 8.08
N PHE A 107 8.01 11.06 7.80
CA PHE A 107 7.29 10.29 8.80
C PHE A 107 7.83 8.87 8.88
N MET A 108 8.04 8.40 10.11
CA MET A 108 8.60 7.09 10.39
C MET A 108 7.61 6.28 11.23
N ARG A 109 7.44 5.00 10.91
CA ARG A 109 6.80 4.02 11.80
C ARG A 109 7.71 3.82 13.02
N LYS A 110 7.14 3.28 14.10
CA LYS A 110 7.88 2.94 15.32
C LYS A 110 9.01 1.92 15.11
N SER A 111 8.98 1.19 14.01
CA SER A 111 10.06 0.30 13.60
C SER A 111 11.23 0.97 12.90
N GLY A 112 11.16 2.29 12.69
CA GLY A 112 12.16 3.03 11.91
C GLY A 112 12.01 2.89 10.41
N ARG A 113 10.92 2.28 9.92
CA ARG A 113 10.59 2.25 8.49
C ARG A 113 9.85 3.53 8.06
N PRO A 114 10.06 4.04 6.83
CA PRO A 114 9.27 5.14 6.30
C PRO A 114 7.78 4.85 6.34
N TYR A 115 6.97 5.82 6.75
CA TYR A 115 5.53 5.63 6.93
C TYR A 115 4.81 5.24 5.64
N PHE A 116 5.23 5.77 4.48
CA PHE A 116 4.61 5.42 3.20
C PHE A 116 4.66 3.91 2.88
N GLN A 117 5.61 3.14 3.43
CA GLN A 117 5.67 1.68 3.24
C GLN A 117 4.44 0.97 3.81
N HIS A 118 3.85 1.51 4.88
CA HIS A 118 2.59 1.02 5.44
C HIS A 118 1.42 1.23 4.46
N CYS A 119 1.37 2.40 3.80
CA CYS A 119 0.38 2.68 2.77
C CYS A 119 0.54 1.75 1.55
N VAL A 120 1.78 1.42 1.19
CA VAL A 120 2.08 0.43 0.14
C VAL A 120 1.52 -0.95 0.49
N GLY A 121 1.70 -1.41 1.72
CA GLY A 121 1.18 -2.70 2.18
C GLY A 121 -0.36 -2.77 2.15
N MET A 122 -1.05 -1.72 2.61
CA MET A 122 -2.50 -1.63 2.52
C MET A 122 -2.99 -1.65 1.07
N ALA A 123 -2.40 -0.84 0.18
CA ALA A 123 -2.75 -0.84 -1.24
C ALA A 123 -2.50 -2.23 -1.88
N GLY A 124 -1.40 -2.89 -1.51
CA GLY A 124 -1.09 -4.25 -1.94
C GLY A 124 -2.11 -5.29 -1.50
N CYS A 125 -2.69 -5.14 -0.30
CA CYS A 125 -3.80 -5.98 0.17
C CYS A 125 -5.08 -5.76 -0.63
N LEU A 126 -5.43 -4.49 -0.91
CA LEU A 126 -6.62 -4.15 -1.70
C LEU A 126 -6.51 -4.69 -3.13
N LEU A 127 -5.31 -4.60 -3.72
CA LEU A 127 -5.03 -5.19 -5.02
C LEU A 127 -5.14 -6.73 -5.01
N ASP A 128 -4.69 -7.39 -3.94
CA ASP A 128 -4.77 -8.87 -3.80
C ASP A 128 -6.20 -9.40 -3.77
N ILE A 129 -7.12 -8.62 -3.25
CA ILE A 129 -8.53 -9.02 -3.17
C ILE A 129 -9.34 -8.55 -4.39
N GLY A 130 -8.66 -8.01 -5.41
CA GLY A 130 -9.31 -7.51 -6.63
C GLY A 130 -10.21 -6.30 -6.38
N ALA A 131 -9.89 -5.46 -5.38
CA ALA A 131 -10.65 -4.23 -5.15
C ALA A 131 -10.55 -3.30 -6.38
N PRO A 132 -11.56 -2.44 -6.64
CA PRO A 132 -11.48 -1.46 -7.72
C PRO A 132 -10.26 -0.54 -7.58
N LEU A 133 -9.76 -0.02 -8.72
CA LEU A 133 -8.60 0.88 -8.76
C LEU A 133 -8.71 2.01 -7.73
N ASN A 134 -9.84 2.71 -7.70
CA ASN A 134 -10.06 3.85 -6.80
C ASN A 134 -9.94 3.45 -5.32
N HIS A 135 -10.33 2.22 -4.97
CA HIS A 135 -10.15 1.71 -3.62
C HIS A 135 -8.67 1.39 -3.37
N ALA A 136 -7.96 0.73 -4.30
CA ALA A 136 -6.53 0.47 -4.18
C ALA A 136 -5.69 1.75 -4.03
N LEU A 137 -5.99 2.79 -4.84
CA LEU A 137 -5.39 4.11 -4.73
C LEU A 137 -5.64 4.74 -3.36
N SER A 138 -6.84 4.57 -2.80
CA SER A 138 -7.12 5.06 -1.45
C SER A 138 -6.23 4.39 -0.39
N GLY A 139 -5.80 3.14 -0.58
CA GLY A 139 -4.84 2.48 0.30
C GLY A 139 -3.49 3.20 0.39
N LEU A 140 -3.04 3.80 -0.71
CA LEU A 140 -1.81 4.60 -0.75
C LEU A 140 -1.93 5.94 -0.01
N LEU A 141 -3.15 6.47 0.12
CA LEU A 141 -3.41 7.81 0.67
C LEU A 141 -4.25 7.80 1.93
N HIS A 142 -4.66 6.66 2.47
CA HIS A 142 -5.64 6.53 3.54
C HIS A 142 -5.30 7.36 4.80
N SER A 143 -4.01 7.66 4.98
CA SER A 143 -3.45 8.38 6.11
C SER A 143 -2.98 9.80 5.76
N ILE A 144 -3.20 10.28 4.53
CA ILE A 144 -2.68 11.56 4.02
C ILE A 144 -3.16 12.75 4.84
N TYR A 145 -4.42 12.73 5.29
CA TYR A 145 -5.02 13.80 6.09
C TYR A 145 -4.54 13.82 7.54
N VAL A 146 -3.79 12.80 7.98
CA VAL A 146 -3.24 12.71 9.33
C VAL A 146 -1.72 12.82 9.32
N PHE A 147 -1.06 12.19 8.35
CA PHE A 147 0.40 12.06 8.27
C PHE A 147 1.01 12.72 7.03
N GLY A 148 0.24 13.45 6.23
CA GLY A 148 0.78 14.28 5.16
C GLY A 148 1.47 15.53 5.71
N ALA A 149 2.53 15.99 5.04
CA ALA A 149 3.26 17.20 5.35
C ALA A 149 2.32 18.42 5.32
N GLN A 150 1.47 18.49 4.30
CA GLN A 150 0.45 19.54 4.23
C GLN A 150 -0.62 19.40 5.32
N ALA A 151 -0.99 18.17 5.69
CA ALA A 151 -1.92 17.95 6.81
C ALA A 151 -1.38 18.49 8.14
N GLN A 152 -0.06 18.49 8.36
CA GLN A 152 0.53 19.12 9.56
C GLN A 152 0.45 20.64 9.54
N ALA A 153 0.39 21.23 8.35
CA ALA A 153 0.28 22.67 8.15
C ALA A 153 -1.17 23.18 8.23
N VAL A 154 -2.17 22.28 8.28
CA VAL A 154 -3.59 22.65 8.42
C VAL A 154 -3.83 23.32 9.78
N THR A 155 -4.35 24.54 9.74
CA THR A 155 -4.70 25.34 10.91
C THR A 155 -6.17 25.70 11.00
N ASN A 156 -6.89 25.66 9.87
CA ASN A 156 -8.28 26.08 9.75
C ASN A 156 -9.03 25.23 8.69
N ALA A 157 -10.31 25.52 8.48
CA ALA A 157 -11.16 24.81 7.51
C ALA A 157 -10.74 25.02 6.04
N ASP A 158 -10.29 26.22 5.67
CA ASP A 158 -9.89 26.53 4.30
C ASP A 158 -8.65 25.71 3.90
N ASP A 159 -7.70 25.53 4.82
CA ASP A 159 -6.53 24.67 4.62
C ASP A 159 -6.94 23.20 4.34
N VAL A 160 -8.00 22.71 5.01
CA VAL A 160 -8.55 21.37 4.73
C VAL A 160 -9.04 21.31 3.29
N CYS A 161 -9.78 22.31 2.83
CA CYS A 161 -10.30 22.34 1.47
C CYS A 161 -9.20 22.42 0.41
N VAL A 162 -8.13 23.17 0.67
CA VAL A 162 -6.94 23.21 -0.19
C VAL A 162 -6.31 21.82 -0.30
N LEU A 163 -6.10 21.14 0.83
CA LEU A 163 -5.53 19.79 0.84
C LEU A 163 -6.42 18.79 0.10
N ARG A 164 -7.75 18.83 0.34
CA ARG A 164 -8.69 17.97 -0.37
C ARG A 164 -8.67 18.20 -1.89
N LYS A 165 -8.67 19.47 -2.34
CA LYS A 165 -8.54 19.82 -3.77
C LYS A 165 -7.26 19.22 -4.38
N LYS A 166 -6.13 19.31 -3.67
CA LYS A 166 -4.87 18.71 -4.11
C LYS A 166 -4.94 17.18 -4.22
N VAL A 167 -5.56 16.50 -3.24
CA VAL A 167 -5.76 15.05 -3.31
C VAL A 167 -6.64 14.69 -4.51
N ILE A 168 -7.75 15.41 -4.73
CA ILE A 168 -8.66 15.23 -5.88
C ILE A 168 -7.92 15.40 -7.22
N GLU A 169 -7.03 16.39 -7.34
CA GLU A 169 -6.24 16.61 -8.55
C GLU A 169 -5.35 15.40 -8.89
N VAL A 170 -4.86 14.67 -7.89
CA VAL A 170 -3.99 13.50 -8.08
C VAL A 170 -4.80 12.23 -8.36
N VAL A 171 -5.82 11.95 -7.56
CA VAL A 171 -6.50 10.64 -7.58
C VAL A 171 -7.92 10.65 -8.12
N GLY A 172 -8.44 11.83 -8.44
CA GLY A 172 -9.83 12.02 -8.82
C GLY A 172 -10.76 12.05 -7.61
N LEU A 173 -11.97 12.56 -7.86
CA LEU A 173 -12.98 12.78 -6.82
C LEU A 173 -13.41 11.48 -6.14
N GLU A 174 -13.67 10.42 -6.92
CA GLU A 174 -14.13 9.15 -6.35
C GLU A 174 -13.11 8.53 -5.37
N THR A 175 -11.83 8.56 -5.72
CA THR A 175 -10.77 8.05 -4.85
C THR A 175 -10.63 8.90 -3.59
N GLU A 176 -10.67 10.24 -3.71
CA GLU A 176 -10.60 11.11 -2.54
C GLU A 176 -11.73 10.83 -1.56
N TYR A 177 -12.91 10.49 -2.05
CA TYR A 177 -14.03 10.08 -1.21
C TYR A 177 -13.72 8.84 -0.36
N TYR A 178 -13.00 7.85 -0.90
CA TYR A 178 -12.53 6.69 -0.13
C TYR A 178 -11.49 7.08 0.92
N VAL A 179 -10.52 7.91 0.53
CA VAL A 179 -9.48 8.42 1.44
C VAL A 179 -10.11 9.19 2.61
N TRP A 180 -11.09 10.05 2.29
CA TRP A 180 -11.83 10.81 3.26
C TRP A 180 -12.67 9.90 4.17
N GLY A 181 -13.42 8.97 3.57
CA GLY A 181 -14.23 7.98 4.27
C GLY A 181 -13.42 7.20 5.31
N TYR A 182 -12.21 6.78 4.95
CA TYR A 182 -11.26 6.14 5.87
C TYR A 182 -10.85 7.08 7.03
N THR A 183 -10.57 8.35 6.73
CA THR A 183 -10.11 9.34 7.71
C THR A 183 -11.19 9.68 8.75
N VAL A 184 -12.44 9.75 8.30
CA VAL A 184 -13.59 10.08 9.15
C VAL A 184 -14.24 8.87 9.78
N TYR A 185 -13.88 7.66 9.33
CA TYR A 185 -14.37 6.44 9.96
C TYR A 185 -13.96 6.45 11.44
N PRO A 186 -14.92 6.27 12.36
CA PRO A 186 -14.75 6.52 13.78
C PRO A 186 -13.46 5.90 14.33
N ARG A 187 -12.55 6.76 14.80
CA ARG A 187 -11.29 6.50 15.53
C ARG A 187 -10.05 6.04 14.77
N GLY A 188 -10.02 6.03 13.43
CA GLY A 188 -8.79 5.78 12.66
C GLY A 188 -8.03 4.47 13.00
N ASN A 189 -8.63 3.59 13.79
CA ASN A 189 -8.18 2.26 14.19
C ASN A 189 -9.45 1.45 14.43
N LEU A 190 -9.52 0.26 13.83
CA LEU A 190 -10.58 -0.69 14.09
C LEU A 190 -10.33 -1.31 15.47
N ASP A 191 -10.99 -0.82 16.52
CA ASP A 191 -10.97 -1.42 17.86
C ASP A 191 -12.16 -2.38 18.06
N ASP A 192 -12.25 -3.03 19.23
CA ASP A 192 -13.32 -4.00 19.54
C ASP A 192 -14.72 -3.40 19.41
N SER A 193 -14.88 -2.13 19.79
CA SER A 193 -16.16 -1.43 19.68
C SER A 193 -16.47 -1.06 18.22
N ALA A 194 -15.46 -0.57 17.49
CA ALA A 194 -15.63 -0.22 16.08
C ALA A 194 -16.00 -1.44 15.23
N VAL A 195 -15.32 -2.58 15.43
CA VAL A 195 -15.64 -3.81 14.68
C VAL A 195 -17.01 -4.37 15.05
N GLN A 196 -17.43 -4.27 16.32
CA GLN A 196 -18.77 -4.65 16.73
C GLN A 196 -19.84 -3.79 16.03
N ILE A 197 -19.65 -2.48 15.99
CA ILE A 197 -20.59 -1.55 15.34
C ILE A 197 -20.63 -1.80 13.83
N ALA A 198 -19.48 -2.06 13.20
CA ALA A 198 -19.41 -2.42 11.79
C ALA A 198 -20.20 -3.70 11.48
N ARG A 199 -20.12 -4.71 12.38
CA ARG A 199 -20.90 -5.95 12.30
C ARG A 199 -22.39 -5.67 12.43
N GLU A 200 -22.80 -4.92 13.45
CA GLU A 200 -24.21 -4.59 13.67
C GLU A 200 -24.81 -3.82 12.48
N ALA A 201 -24.05 -2.88 11.90
CA ALA A 201 -24.46 -2.14 10.71
C ALA A 201 -24.62 -3.06 9.48
N LEU A 202 -23.70 -4.03 9.31
CA LEU A 202 -23.77 -5.03 8.25
C LEU A 202 -24.99 -5.94 8.41
N ASP A 203 -25.22 -6.46 9.61
CA ASP A 203 -26.32 -7.39 9.89
C ASP A 203 -27.69 -6.71 9.76
N LYS A 204 -27.77 -5.40 10.01
CA LYS A 204 -28.98 -4.58 9.81
C LYS A 204 -29.17 -4.09 8.36
N GLY A 205 -28.23 -4.36 7.44
CA GLY A 205 -28.31 -3.90 6.05
C GLY A 205 -28.16 -2.39 5.87
N LEU A 206 -27.46 -1.72 6.79
CA LEU A 206 -27.28 -0.25 6.75
C LEU A 206 -26.35 0.19 5.61
N TYR A 207 -25.47 -0.69 5.14
CA TYR A 207 -24.59 -0.38 4.01
C TYR A 207 -25.33 -0.38 2.67
N GLU A 208 -26.48 -1.04 2.58
CA GLU A 208 -27.28 -1.09 1.35
C GLU A 208 -28.38 -0.03 1.32
N THR A 209 -28.76 0.50 2.49
CA THR A 209 -29.93 1.39 2.64
C THR A 209 -29.58 2.86 2.81
N THR A 210 -28.31 3.20 3.03
CA THR A 210 -27.84 4.59 3.18
C THR A 210 -27.07 5.05 1.94
N LYS A 211 -27.08 6.36 1.67
CA LYS A 211 -26.40 6.94 0.50
C LYS A 211 -24.90 6.64 0.52
N MET A 212 -24.29 6.69 1.70
CA MET A 212 -22.86 6.42 1.92
C MET A 212 -22.54 4.95 2.23
N GLY A 213 -23.55 4.10 2.38
CA GLY A 213 -23.42 2.73 2.84
C GLY A 213 -22.42 1.87 2.04
N PRO A 214 -22.47 1.83 0.71
CA PRO A 214 -21.52 1.03 -0.07
C PRO A 214 -20.07 1.49 0.12
N LYS A 215 -19.85 2.79 0.27
CA LYS A 215 -18.51 3.38 0.47
C LYS A 215 -17.99 3.17 1.89
N LEU A 216 -18.88 3.14 2.88
CA LEU A 216 -18.53 2.75 4.24
C LEU A 216 -18.15 1.27 4.33
N LYS A 217 -18.86 0.41 3.60
CA LYS A 217 -18.50 -1.01 3.46
C LYS A 217 -17.09 -1.16 2.87
N ASP A 218 -16.76 -0.37 1.84
CA ASP A 218 -15.40 -0.31 1.30
C ASP A 218 -14.39 0.21 2.32
N ALA A 219 -14.70 1.28 3.08
CA ALA A 219 -13.81 1.80 4.12
C ALA A 219 -13.52 0.76 5.23
N VAL A 220 -14.52 -0.02 5.63
CA VAL A 220 -14.36 -1.15 6.56
C VAL A 220 -13.41 -2.20 6.00
N LEU A 221 -13.55 -2.55 4.72
CA LEU A 221 -12.62 -3.45 4.03
C LEU A 221 -11.20 -2.88 3.99
N GLY A 222 -11.06 -1.59 3.71
CA GLY A 222 -9.79 -0.85 3.79
C GLY A 222 -9.16 -0.96 5.19
N HIS A 223 -9.94 -0.82 6.26
CA HIS A 223 -9.45 -1.00 7.63
C HIS A 223 -8.96 -2.42 7.91
N PHE A 224 -9.59 -3.46 7.36
CA PHE A 224 -9.07 -4.83 7.49
C PHE A 224 -7.79 -5.06 6.69
N CYS A 225 -7.64 -4.43 5.52
CA CYS A 225 -6.38 -4.47 4.79
C CYS A 225 -5.26 -3.69 5.49
N ASN A 226 -5.60 -2.56 6.10
CA ASN A 226 -4.69 -1.82 6.98
C ASN A 226 -4.24 -2.70 8.16
N GLU A 227 -5.19 -3.35 8.82
CA GLU A 227 -4.93 -4.30 9.91
C GLU A 227 -4.04 -5.46 9.44
N LEU A 228 -4.29 -6.03 8.27
CA LEU A 228 -3.45 -7.09 7.72
C LEU A 228 -2.00 -6.63 7.57
N ASP A 229 -1.76 -5.44 7.01
CA ASP A 229 -0.41 -4.88 6.89
C ASP A 229 0.21 -4.57 8.26
N GLU A 230 -0.54 -3.95 9.17
CA GLU A 230 -0.04 -3.64 10.52
C GLU A 230 0.42 -4.89 11.27
N PHE A 231 -0.28 -6.02 11.08
CA PHE A 231 -0.03 -7.26 11.79
C PHE A 231 0.93 -8.21 11.07
N HIS A 232 1.02 -8.10 9.73
CA HIS A 232 2.05 -8.79 8.93
C HIS A 232 3.45 -8.30 9.33
N GLN A 233 3.55 -7.02 9.64
CA GLN A 233 4.72 -6.36 10.13
C GLN A 233 4.92 -6.64 11.63
N LEU A 234 5.52 -7.78 11.96
CA LEU A 234 5.74 -8.21 13.36
C LEU A 234 6.55 -7.20 14.20
N ASP A 235 7.23 -6.24 13.57
CA ASP A 235 7.89 -5.13 14.25
C ASP A 235 6.91 -4.16 14.96
N GLN A 236 5.64 -4.12 14.55
CA GLN A 236 4.59 -3.36 15.23
C GLN A 236 4.18 -3.97 16.56
N VAL A 237 4.40 -5.28 16.73
CA VAL A 237 4.04 -6.03 17.94
C VAL A 237 4.82 -5.43 19.14
N TYR A 238 6.10 -5.10 18.95
CA TYR A 238 6.95 -4.40 19.93
C TYR A 238 6.52 -2.96 20.23
N SER A 239 5.67 -2.40 19.39
CA SER A 239 5.34 -0.97 19.41
C SER A 239 4.13 -0.63 20.28
N GLY A 240 3.40 -1.63 20.79
CA GLY A 240 2.22 -1.38 21.61
C GLY A 240 1.40 -2.57 22.12
N ASN A 241 1.91 -3.81 22.17
CA ASN A 241 1.20 -4.97 22.75
C ASN A 241 -0.25 -5.13 22.24
N ARG A 242 -0.53 -4.85 20.97
CA ARG A 242 -1.90 -4.96 20.44
C ARG A 242 -2.22 -6.39 20.04
N LYS A 243 -2.46 -7.28 21.01
CA LYS A 243 -3.14 -8.54 20.72
C LYS A 243 -4.63 -8.25 20.57
N ARG A 244 -5.26 -8.76 19.51
CA ARG A 244 -6.71 -8.65 19.30
C ARG A 244 -7.45 -9.63 20.18
N SER A 245 -8.53 -9.17 20.82
CA SER A 245 -9.38 -10.00 21.67
C SER A 245 -10.08 -11.09 20.85
N PRO A 246 -10.50 -12.20 21.47
CA PRO A 246 -11.31 -13.21 20.79
C PRO A 246 -12.58 -12.62 20.13
N ALA A 247 -13.25 -11.69 20.81
CA ALA A 247 -14.45 -11.03 20.29
C ALA A 247 -14.15 -10.20 19.03
N PHE A 248 -13.02 -9.50 18.98
CA PHE A 248 -12.59 -8.78 17.77
C PHE A 248 -12.44 -9.74 16.59
N ARG A 249 -11.74 -10.86 16.81
CA ARG A 249 -11.44 -11.86 15.76
C ARG A 249 -12.72 -12.49 15.21
N GLU A 250 -13.66 -12.83 16.09
CA GLU A 250 -14.97 -13.34 15.70
C GLU A 250 -15.73 -12.31 14.83
N ASN A 251 -15.81 -11.05 15.28
CA ASN A 251 -16.49 -9.99 14.54
C ASN A 251 -15.82 -9.71 13.18
N ALA A 252 -14.49 -9.65 13.15
CA ALA A 252 -13.73 -9.47 11.91
C ALA A 252 -14.00 -10.58 10.90
N THR A 253 -13.99 -11.83 11.36
CA THR A 253 -14.26 -13.02 10.53
C THR A 253 -15.68 -12.99 9.99
N HIS A 254 -16.67 -12.68 10.84
CA HIS A 254 -18.07 -12.55 10.45
C HIS A 254 -18.25 -11.50 9.35
N ILE A 255 -17.70 -10.30 9.56
CA ILE A 255 -17.80 -9.20 8.60
C ILE A 255 -17.19 -9.62 7.26
N LEU A 256 -15.92 -10.06 7.25
CA LEU A 256 -15.22 -10.40 6.01
C LEU A 256 -15.91 -11.53 5.23
N ASN A 257 -16.42 -12.55 5.92
CA ASN A 257 -17.21 -13.61 5.29
C ASN A 257 -18.50 -13.04 4.65
N LYS A 258 -19.22 -12.17 5.36
CA LYS A 258 -20.42 -11.52 4.83
C LYS A 258 -20.13 -10.58 3.67
N LEU A 259 -18.97 -9.94 3.64
CA LEU A 259 -18.54 -9.08 2.55
C LEU A 259 -18.03 -9.87 1.33
N GLY A 260 -17.82 -11.18 1.45
CA GLY A 260 -17.34 -12.04 0.35
C GLY A 260 -15.82 -12.20 0.29
N TYR A 261 -15.11 -11.95 1.39
CA TYR A 261 -13.65 -12.04 1.50
C TYR A 261 -13.18 -13.05 2.57
N PRO A 262 -13.59 -14.33 2.49
CA PRO A 262 -13.19 -15.35 3.48
C PRO A 262 -11.67 -15.56 3.53
N ASP A 263 -11.00 -15.53 2.38
CA ASP A 263 -9.54 -15.66 2.30
C ASP A 263 -8.83 -14.56 3.11
N LEU A 264 -9.36 -13.33 3.14
CA LEU A 264 -8.81 -12.24 3.94
C LEU A 264 -9.04 -12.50 5.45
N ALA A 265 -10.18 -13.07 5.82
CA ALA A 265 -10.45 -13.48 7.20
C ALA A 265 -9.43 -14.53 7.67
N ASP A 266 -9.19 -15.57 6.87
CA ASP A 266 -8.25 -16.64 7.19
C ASP A 266 -6.81 -16.13 7.34
N LYS A 267 -6.40 -15.19 6.47
CA LYS A 267 -5.10 -14.52 6.55
C LYS A 267 -4.93 -13.75 7.86
N LEU A 268 -5.94 -12.97 8.25
CA LEU A 268 -5.93 -12.23 9.52
C LEU A 268 -5.90 -13.17 10.73
N LEU A 269 -6.73 -14.21 10.74
CA LEU A 269 -6.74 -15.21 11.82
C LEU A 269 -5.39 -15.92 11.97
N THR A 270 -4.75 -16.25 10.85
CA THR A 270 -3.40 -16.82 10.83
C THR A 270 -2.39 -15.85 11.46
N LEU A 271 -2.44 -14.57 11.09
CA LEU A 271 -1.55 -13.56 11.65
C LEU A 271 -1.79 -13.35 13.16
N TYR A 272 -3.04 -13.25 13.61
CA TYR A 272 -3.35 -13.13 15.04
C TYR A 272 -2.86 -14.34 15.82
N SER A 273 -3.01 -15.54 15.28
CA SER A 273 -2.52 -16.77 15.91
C SER A 273 -0.99 -16.78 16.00
N LYS A 274 -0.28 -16.33 14.94
CA LYS A 274 1.18 -16.16 14.98
C LYS A 274 1.59 -15.15 16.06
N GLN A 275 0.88 -14.03 16.20
CA GLN A 275 1.18 -13.04 17.23
C GLN A 275 0.92 -13.53 18.66
N ASP A 276 -0.06 -14.40 18.86
CA ASP A 276 -0.28 -14.99 20.19
C ASP A 276 0.93 -15.82 20.64
N GLN A 277 1.67 -16.41 19.71
CA GLN A 277 2.88 -17.19 19.93
C GLN A 277 4.14 -16.34 20.13
N ILE A 278 4.09 -15.05 19.76
CA ILE A 278 5.21 -14.13 20.02
C ILE A 278 5.17 -13.75 21.49
N ASP A 279 6.17 -14.22 22.22
CA ASP A 279 6.49 -13.71 23.55
C ASP A 279 7.27 -12.41 23.34
N ILE A 280 6.64 -11.28 23.64
CA ILE A 280 7.33 -9.99 23.60
C ILE A 280 8.03 -9.86 24.93
N PRO A 281 9.37 -9.84 24.96
CA PRO A 281 10.08 -9.57 26.19
C PRO A 281 9.59 -8.20 26.68
N ASN A 282 9.01 -8.15 27.88
CA ASN A 282 8.65 -6.90 28.54
C ASN A 282 9.79 -6.52 29.48
N THR A 283 11.02 -6.56 28.96
CA THR A 283 12.20 -6.29 29.77
C THR A 283 12.40 -4.78 29.88
N GLU A 284 13.09 -4.34 30.92
CA GLU A 284 13.45 -2.92 31.07
C GLU A 284 14.30 -2.42 29.89
N THR A 285 15.02 -3.34 29.22
CA THR A 285 15.76 -3.10 27.99
C THR A 285 14.86 -2.72 26.81
N ASP A 286 13.66 -3.31 26.70
CA ASP A 286 12.71 -2.99 25.61
C ASP A 286 12.05 -1.63 25.81
N LYS A 287 11.80 -1.25 27.07
CA LYS A 287 11.36 0.11 27.41
C LYS A 287 12.44 1.13 27.04
N GLN A 288 13.71 0.82 27.34
CA GLN A 288 14.84 1.65 26.97
C GLN A 288 15.02 1.73 25.44
N HIS A 289 14.87 0.62 24.71
CA HIS A 289 14.94 0.62 23.24
C HIS A 289 13.81 1.45 22.62
N THR A 290 12.57 1.27 23.09
CA THR A 290 11.41 2.08 22.66
C THR A 290 11.63 3.56 22.93
N LYS A 291 12.25 3.90 24.06
CA LYS A 291 12.63 5.28 24.40
C LYS A 291 13.69 5.80 23.43
N THR A 292 14.76 5.06 23.17
CA THR A 292 15.82 5.44 22.23
C THR A 292 15.29 5.64 20.81
N VAL A 293 14.44 4.74 20.30
CA VAL A 293 13.83 4.89 18.97
C VAL A 293 12.93 6.12 18.91
N ARG A 294 12.16 6.39 19.98
CA ARG A 294 11.34 7.61 20.08
C ARG A 294 12.21 8.87 20.08
N GLU A 295 13.29 8.88 20.85
CA GLU A 295 14.24 10.00 20.90
C GLU A 295 14.95 10.21 19.57
N PHE A 296 15.36 9.13 18.88
CA PHE A 296 15.95 9.21 17.55
C PHE A 296 14.95 9.76 16.52
N SER A 297 13.70 9.27 16.53
CA SER A 297 12.64 9.81 15.68
C SER A 297 12.40 11.30 15.95
N GLN A 298 12.40 11.72 17.21
CA GLN A 298 12.31 13.15 17.58
C GLN A 298 13.49 13.97 17.04
N HIS A 299 14.72 13.45 17.11
CA HIS A 299 15.89 14.10 16.54
C HIS A 299 15.83 14.21 15.02
N LEU A 300 15.39 13.14 14.32
CA LEU A 300 15.16 13.22 12.87
C LEU A 300 14.11 14.28 12.55
N HIS A 301 12.99 14.31 13.30
CA HIS A 301 11.98 15.34 13.11
C HIS A 301 12.55 16.76 13.26
N GLN A 302 13.34 17.01 14.31
CA GLN A 302 14.02 18.29 14.52
C GLN A 302 15.00 18.63 13.39
N ALA A 303 15.81 17.66 12.95
CA ALA A 303 16.81 17.85 11.90
C ALA A 303 16.17 18.17 10.54
N PHE A 304 14.99 17.62 10.25
CA PHE A 304 14.23 17.90 9.04
C PHE A 304 13.23 19.06 9.19
N GLY A 305 13.31 19.85 10.28
CA GLY A 305 12.49 21.04 10.47
C GLY A 305 11.01 20.77 10.79
N SER A 306 10.66 19.53 11.14
CA SER A 306 9.32 19.19 11.64
C SER A 306 9.29 19.31 13.17
N ASP A 307 8.30 20.02 13.73
CA ASP A 307 8.16 20.21 15.19
C ASP A 307 8.20 18.84 15.91
N PRO A 308 9.11 18.63 16.88
CA PRO A 308 9.19 17.38 17.64
C PRO A 308 7.90 16.98 18.38
N LYS A 309 6.94 17.90 18.56
CA LYS A 309 5.59 17.60 19.05
C LYS A 309 4.75 16.75 18.08
N TYR A 310 5.14 16.61 16.82
CA TYR A 310 4.43 15.80 15.82
C TYR A 310 4.55 14.28 16.02
N GLY A 311 5.36 13.82 16.99
CA GLY A 311 5.33 12.44 17.49
C GLY A 311 4.09 12.11 18.34
N ALA A 312 3.34 13.11 18.81
CA ALA A 312 2.02 12.92 19.40
C ALA A 312 0.96 13.03 18.29
N ARG A 313 0.12 11.99 18.13
CA ARG A 313 -0.90 11.84 17.08
C ARG A 313 -1.44 13.20 16.59
N PRO A 314 -1.36 13.53 15.30
CA PRO A 314 -1.88 14.79 14.75
C PRO A 314 -3.40 14.88 14.91
N ARG A 315 -3.88 15.28 16.09
CA ARG A 315 -5.31 15.48 16.36
C ARG A 315 -5.82 16.83 15.83
N LYS A 316 -4.97 17.66 15.22
CA LYS A 316 -5.36 18.98 14.71
C LYS A 316 -6.46 18.84 13.65
N PHE A 317 -6.26 17.94 12.69
CA PHE A 317 -7.23 17.67 11.63
C PHE A 317 -8.58 17.17 12.19
N HIS A 318 -8.56 16.13 13.02
CA HIS A 318 -9.79 15.61 13.67
C HIS A 318 -10.49 16.63 14.57
N ARG A 319 -9.75 17.53 15.25
CA ARG A 319 -10.33 18.59 16.08
C ARG A 319 -11.02 19.66 15.24
N ILE A 320 -10.43 20.07 14.12
CA ILE A 320 -11.04 21.06 13.21
C ILE A 320 -12.39 20.52 12.70
N LEU A 321 -12.45 19.20 12.47
CA LEU A 321 -13.65 18.53 12.00
C LEU A 321 -14.60 18.08 13.12
N ASN A 322 -14.27 18.37 14.38
CA ASN A 322 -15.05 18.01 15.57
C ASN A 322 -15.37 16.50 15.70
N PHE A 323 -14.60 15.62 15.05
CA PHE A 323 -14.83 14.17 15.06
C PHE A 323 -14.47 13.49 16.39
N ASP A 324 -13.69 14.16 17.24
CA ASP A 324 -13.28 13.61 18.55
C ASP A 324 -14.44 13.41 19.54
N LYS A 325 -15.64 13.94 19.26
CA LYS A 325 -16.77 13.96 20.20
C LYS A 325 -17.93 13.02 19.86
N VAL A 326 -17.95 12.42 18.68
CA VAL A 326 -19.10 11.63 18.24
C VAL A 326 -18.87 10.16 18.56
N ALA A 327 -19.84 9.53 19.22
CA ALA A 327 -19.79 8.10 19.47
C ALA A 327 -19.90 7.32 18.15
N VAL A 328 -19.18 6.20 18.02
CA VAL A 328 -19.11 5.40 16.79
C VAL A 328 -20.49 4.95 16.28
N HIS A 329 -21.42 4.66 17.19
CA HIS A 329 -22.80 4.30 16.84
C HIS A 329 -23.57 5.50 16.25
N GLU A 330 -23.37 6.70 16.82
CA GLU A 330 -24.00 7.93 16.36
C GLU A 330 -23.45 8.36 14.99
N VAL A 331 -22.15 8.10 14.72
CA VAL A 331 -21.55 8.32 13.41
C VAL A 331 -22.19 7.43 12.35
N MET A 332 -22.42 6.14 12.63
CA MET A 332 -23.04 5.24 11.64
C MET A 332 -24.52 5.56 11.38
N GLU A 333 -25.27 5.95 12.41
CA GLU A 333 -26.68 6.31 12.28
C GLU A 333 -26.90 7.71 11.68
N ASN A 334 -25.96 8.63 11.92
CA ASN A 334 -26.01 9.99 11.39
C ASN A 334 -24.94 10.24 10.32
N PHE A 335 -24.48 9.18 9.65
CA PHE A 335 -23.33 9.30 8.75
C PHE A 335 -23.59 10.28 7.63
N ASP A 336 -24.79 10.21 7.03
CA ASP A 336 -25.21 11.14 5.97
C ASP A 336 -25.22 12.60 6.47
N LYS A 337 -25.57 12.84 7.74
CA LYS A 337 -25.55 14.17 8.34
C LYS A 337 -24.12 14.67 8.54
N HIS A 338 -23.24 13.84 9.10
CA HIS A 338 -21.83 14.22 9.29
C HIS A 338 -21.12 14.42 7.96
N TYR A 339 -21.47 13.58 6.99
CA TYR A 339 -21.01 13.74 5.63
C TYR A 339 -21.47 15.09 5.05
N ALA A 340 -22.75 15.44 5.20
CA ALA A 340 -23.27 16.74 4.77
C ALA A 340 -22.61 17.94 5.49
N GLU A 341 -22.29 17.81 6.78
CA GLU A 341 -21.53 18.85 7.51
C GLU A 341 -20.13 19.05 6.92
N VAL A 342 -19.48 17.97 6.48
CA VAL A 342 -18.21 18.05 5.74
C VAL A 342 -18.41 18.58 4.32
N GLU A 343 -19.50 18.23 3.62
CA GLU A 343 -19.83 18.79 2.31
C GLU A 343 -19.89 20.32 2.39
N ASN A 344 -20.47 20.86 3.47
CA ASN A 344 -20.53 22.29 3.72
C ASN A 344 -19.19 22.93 4.07
N LEU A 345 -18.17 22.14 4.47
CA LEU A 345 -16.83 22.66 4.77
C LEU A 345 -16.15 23.18 3.50
N CYS A 346 -16.36 22.50 2.37
CA CYS A 346 -15.68 22.78 1.11
C CYS A 346 -16.69 22.89 -0.05
N PRO A 347 -17.47 23.99 -0.13
CA PRO A 347 -18.59 24.11 -1.07
C PRO A 347 -18.17 24.05 -2.55
N ASP A 348 -16.90 24.34 -2.87
CA ASP A 348 -16.38 24.26 -4.23
C ASP A 348 -15.99 22.83 -4.66
N ILE A 349 -15.92 21.87 -3.73
CA ILE A 349 -15.61 20.48 -4.06
C ILE A 349 -16.91 19.82 -4.54
N PRO A 350 -17.00 19.39 -5.81
CA PRO A 350 -18.22 18.81 -6.32
C PRO A 350 -18.58 17.55 -5.53
N LEU A 351 -19.88 17.33 -5.34
CA LEU A 351 -20.35 16.10 -4.73
C LEU A 351 -20.10 14.94 -5.68
N TYR A 352 -19.40 13.92 -5.19
CA TYR A 352 -19.42 12.63 -5.88
C TYR A 352 -20.84 12.09 -5.85
N LYS A 353 -21.44 11.95 -7.03
CA LYS A 353 -22.72 11.29 -7.24
C LYS A 353 -22.39 9.93 -7.86
N PRO A 354 -22.57 8.82 -7.14
CA PRO A 354 -22.30 7.47 -7.64
C PRO A 354 -23.10 7.13 -8.88
#